data_AF-A0A535AQG3-F1
#
_entry.id   AF-A0A535AQG3-F1
#
_cell.length_a   1.000
_cell.length_b   1.000
_cell.length_c   1.000
_cell.angle_alpha   90.00
_cell.angle_beta   90.00
_cell.angle_gamma   90.00
#
_symmetry.space_group_name_H-M   'P 1'
#
loop_
_entity.id
_entity.type
_entity.pdbx_description
1 polymer ?
#
loop_
_entity_poly.entity_id
_entity_poly.type
_entity_poly.pdbx_seq_one_letter_code
_entity_poly.pdbx_strand_id
1 'polypeptide(L)'
;EGATIGTARHSAKTLSIRRTRFLADGLRERIGILNANPQPAHITLELEFEASFRDMFSVRGYRDVSMPVAVAVERREDGIVLERMGRDGVRRTTEIAVRPVPDRIDGTRMVLERDLAAQQVFTLEISVIPHEDGAGESPSPSRFDDALDALNARYRRFIRGCTSYETSSETLDEGLIARSALDLRALLEFHEGGPFPTAGIPWYAVPFGRDALITAYQTLGWNPDLARGTLRLLARYQGQKVDEYTEEEPGKIFHELRRGELARLGEIPHRPYYGAVDATPLFALVFAETVKWTADRALWRELLAAAERALTWCDGPYGDPDRDGYVEYGARGTALRSQGWKDSSESLSERDGSWSELPAALVEVQAYVFAAKRGLADLYALDGDHKRAERLRAEARELQEKFERDFWMADENAYAQALNAKKRQVPAVTSNAAHTLWAGIASPDRATALVRRLMSPDMYTGWGLRTLSSRYPTYNPMSYHNGSVWPHDSAMAAQGMARYGFHEEANEVVSGLIEAGRRFPNSRLPELFCGFQRDLRFSSRPADYLVSCIPQAWSAGMIFLNLRTLLGMEPDLLTQRLLMDPALPPWLERIDVRDLRVFGEPLSFRVRRRAGGDKIVGARGRVVRAGVASPA
;
A
#
# COMPACT_ATOMS: atom_id res chain seq x y z
N GLU A 1 -13.74 -1.87 25.75
CA GLU A 1 -13.49 -1.42 27.13
C GLU A 1 -12.03 -1.74 27.41
N GLY A 2 -11.09 -0.84 27.16
CA GLY A 2 -10.86 0.38 27.95
C GLY A 2 -9.78 0.05 28.97
N ALA A 3 -8.53 -0.11 28.52
CA ALA A 3 -7.39 -0.39 29.39
C ALA A 3 -7.37 0.63 30.55
N THR A 4 -7.44 0.13 31.78
CA THR A 4 -7.31 0.96 32.97
C THR A 4 -5.94 1.65 32.92
N ILE A 5 -5.94 2.96 32.68
CA ILE A 5 -4.75 3.78 32.86
C ILE A 5 -4.44 3.75 34.35
N GLY A 6 -3.35 3.08 34.72
CA GLY A 6 -2.92 2.93 36.11
C GLY A 6 -2.94 4.28 36.83
N THR A 7 -3.62 4.33 37.97
CA THR A 7 -3.64 5.53 38.82
C THR A 7 -2.39 5.53 39.70
N ALA A 8 -1.33 6.21 39.28
CA ALA A 8 -0.16 6.40 40.13
C ALA A 8 -0.47 7.48 41.20
N ARG A 9 -0.66 7.07 42.46
CA ARG A 9 -0.76 7.98 43.61
C ARG A 9 0.60 8.14 44.29
N HIS A 10 1.57 8.73 43.58
CA HIS A 10 2.84 9.12 44.16
C HIS A 10 3.14 10.58 43.83
N SER A 11 3.86 11.29 44.72
CA SER A 11 4.35 12.63 44.40
C SER A 11 5.22 12.54 43.13
N ALA A 12 5.09 13.52 42.24
CA ALA A 12 5.96 13.61 41.07
C ALA A 12 7.45 13.51 41.50
N LYS A 13 8.28 12.80 40.71
CA LYS A 13 9.74 12.62 40.89
C LYS A 13 10.23 11.51 41.85
N THR A 14 9.39 10.55 42.26
CA THR A 14 9.81 9.50 43.21
C THR A 14 10.22 8.18 42.54
N LEU A 15 9.46 7.72 41.55
CA LEU A 15 9.80 6.55 40.72
C LEU A 15 9.89 6.97 39.26
N SER A 16 10.86 6.41 38.54
CA SER A 16 10.98 6.57 37.09
C SER A 16 10.78 5.21 36.41
N ILE A 17 9.81 5.13 35.49
CA ILE A 17 9.51 3.93 34.72
C ILE A 17 9.93 4.17 33.27
N ARG A 18 10.83 3.32 32.75
CA ARG A 18 11.27 3.30 31.35
C ARG A 18 10.77 2.03 30.69
N ARG A 19 10.23 2.16 29.47
CA ARG A 19 9.75 1.03 28.67
C ARG A 19 10.47 1.00 27.33
N THR A 20 10.78 -0.19 26.83
CA THR A 20 11.32 -0.41 25.48
C THR A 20 10.64 -1.61 24.88
N ARG A 21 10.10 -1.48 23.67
CA ARG A 21 9.19 -2.46 23.07
C ARG A 21 9.47 -2.63 21.59
N PHE A 22 9.38 -3.86 21.10
CA PHE A 22 9.50 -4.18 19.68
C PHE A 22 8.69 -5.42 19.28
N LEU A 23 8.45 -5.58 17.98
CA LEU A 23 7.80 -6.74 17.40
C LEU A 23 8.83 -7.58 16.62
N ALA A 24 8.95 -8.85 16.96
CA ALA A 24 9.80 -9.82 16.27
C ALA A 24 8.99 -11.07 15.89
N ASP A 25 9.12 -12.13 16.67
CA ASP A 25 8.28 -13.34 16.73
C ASP A 25 6.96 -13.12 17.47
N GLY A 26 6.96 -12.12 18.34
CA GLY A 26 5.81 -11.61 19.07
C GLY A 26 6.12 -10.23 19.60
N LEU A 27 5.38 -9.79 20.62
CA LEU A 27 5.65 -8.57 21.36
C LEU A 27 6.72 -8.83 22.42
N ARG A 28 7.81 -8.07 22.38
CA ARG A 28 8.86 -8.09 23.40
C ARG A 28 8.95 -6.74 24.06
N GLU A 29 9.05 -6.73 25.39
CA GLU A 29 9.09 -5.50 26.18
C GLU A 29 10.06 -5.61 27.35
N ARG A 30 10.80 -4.54 27.61
CA ARG A 30 11.64 -4.37 28.81
C ARG A 30 11.13 -3.17 29.59
N ILE A 31 10.91 -3.35 30.88
CA ILE A 31 10.49 -2.30 31.82
C ILE A 31 11.58 -2.13 32.87
N GLY A 32 12.10 -0.90 33.00
CA GLY A 32 13.03 -0.50 34.06
C GLY A 32 12.35 0.45 35.04
N ILE A 33 12.48 0.19 36.34
CA ILE A 33 11.91 0.98 37.42
C ILE A 33 13.06 1.46 38.31
N LEU A 34 13.27 2.76 38.36
CA LEU A 34 14.26 3.43 39.21
C LEU A 34 13.57 4.02 40.43
N ASN A 35 14.11 3.72 41.62
CA ASN A 35 13.78 4.46 42.83
C ASN A 35 14.61 5.76 42.90
N ALA A 36 13.97 6.90 42.61
CA ALA A 36 14.59 8.22 42.69
C ALA A 36 14.46 8.87 44.08
N ASN A 37 13.80 8.20 45.05
CA ASN A 37 13.74 8.68 46.42
C ASN A 37 15.12 8.57 47.10
N PRO A 38 15.40 9.42 48.10
CA PRO A 38 16.57 9.25 48.96
C PRO A 38 16.43 8.08 49.95
N GLN A 39 15.24 7.50 50.07
CA GLN A 39 14.93 6.38 50.97
C GLN A 39 14.55 5.13 50.17
N PRO A 40 14.72 3.92 50.75
CA PRO A 40 14.20 2.70 50.16
C PRO A 40 12.70 2.77 49.90
N ALA A 41 12.25 2.18 48.81
CA ALA A 41 10.85 2.09 48.43
C ALA A 41 10.48 0.64 48.17
N HIS A 42 9.41 0.18 48.81
CA HIS A 42 8.76 -1.09 48.47
C HIS A 42 7.78 -0.85 47.33
N ILE A 43 7.89 -1.65 46.27
CA ILE A 43 6.99 -1.56 45.10
C ILE A 43 6.32 -2.90 44.82
N THR A 44 5.06 -2.82 44.39
CA THR A 44 4.31 -3.95 43.84
C THR A 44 3.97 -3.63 42.38
N LEU A 45 4.45 -4.45 41.46
CA LEU A 45 4.13 -4.38 40.04
C LEU A 45 3.11 -5.46 39.70
N GLU A 46 1.94 -5.06 39.23
CA GLU A 46 0.90 -5.96 38.73
C GLU A 46 0.81 -5.84 37.21
N LEU A 47 1.00 -6.96 36.52
CA LEU A 47 0.88 -7.07 35.07
C LEU A 47 -0.33 -7.96 34.76
N GLU A 48 -1.31 -7.44 34.03
CA GLU A 48 -2.52 -8.17 33.66
C GLU A 48 -2.57 -8.37 32.14
N PHE A 49 -2.88 -9.59 31.73
CA PHE A 49 -2.88 -9.99 30.32
C PHE A 49 -4.23 -10.57 29.90
N GLU A 50 -4.61 -10.33 28.65
CA GLU A 50 -5.80 -10.90 28.03
C GLU A 50 -5.52 -11.17 26.55
N ALA A 51 -6.11 -12.24 26.02
CA ALA A 51 -6.14 -12.53 24.59
C ALA A 51 -7.54 -13.02 24.23
N SER A 52 -8.25 -12.25 23.40
CA SER A 52 -9.64 -12.59 23.04
C SER A 52 -9.77 -13.60 21.89
N PHE A 53 -8.68 -13.80 21.13
CA PHE A 53 -8.65 -14.62 19.90
C PHE A 53 -9.76 -14.31 18.89
N ARG A 54 -10.33 -13.09 18.95
CA ARG A 54 -11.42 -12.68 18.05
C ARG A 54 -10.88 -12.50 16.63
N ASP A 55 -11.67 -12.96 15.66
CA ASP A 55 -11.40 -12.70 14.26
C ASP A 55 -11.50 -11.18 13.97
N MET A 56 -10.66 -10.68 13.05
CA MET A 56 -10.61 -9.27 12.70
C MET A 56 -11.99 -8.75 12.21
N PHE A 57 -12.77 -9.58 11.52
CA PHE A 57 -14.11 -9.19 11.09
C PHE A 57 -15.07 -9.02 12.27
N SER A 58 -14.94 -9.85 13.32
CA SER A 58 -15.68 -9.67 14.58
C SER A 58 -15.28 -8.37 15.28
N VAL A 59 -13.99 -8.04 15.31
CA VAL A 59 -13.48 -6.78 15.90
C VAL A 59 -14.01 -5.56 15.14
N ARG A 60 -14.15 -5.65 13.82
CA ARG A 60 -14.70 -4.60 12.95
C ARG A 60 -16.24 -4.52 12.99
N GLY A 61 -16.93 -5.40 13.72
CA GLY A 61 -18.39 -5.44 13.75
C GLY A 61 -19.03 -5.92 12.45
N TYR A 62 -18.31 -6.69 11.63
CA TYR A 62 -18.85 -7.22 10.39
C TYR A 62 -19.93 -8.26 10.71
N ARG A 63 -21.15 -8.07 10.17
CA ARG A 63 -22.30 -9.01 10.22
C ARG A 63 -22.63 -9.57 11.61
N ASP A 64 -22.31 -8.85 12.69
CA ASP A 64 -22.49 -9.31 14.08
C ASP A 64 -21.97 -10.74 14.33
N VAL A 65 -20.88 -11.14 13.66
CA VAL A 65 -20.27 -12.45 13.87
C VAL A 65 -19.47 -12.40 15.18
N SER A 66 -20.15 -12.44 16.33
CA SER A 66 -19.50 -12.44 17.64
C SER A 66 -20.12 -13.46 18.56
N MET A 67 -19.29 -14.39 19.02
CA MET A 67 -19.58 -15.22 20.19
C MET A 67 -18.38 -15.13 21.13
N PRO A 68 -18.54 -14.70 22.39
CA PRO A 68 -17.49 -14.88 23.38
C PRO A 68 -17.25 -16.38 23.57
N VAL A 69 -15.99 -16.79 23.52
CA VAL A 69 -15.58 -18.18 23.75
C VAL A 69 -14.61 -18.20 24.92
N ALA A 70 -14.72 -19.20 25.79
CA ALA A 70 -13.83 -19.36 26.93
C ALA A 70 -12.38 -19.54 26.46
N VAL A 71 -11.47 -18.76 27.06
CA VAL A 71 -10.03 -18.87 26.87
C VAL A 71 -9.48 -19.66 28.05
N ALA A 72 -8.80 -20.76 27.78
CA ALA A 72 -8.13 -21.52 28.82
C ALA A 72 -6.85 -20.79 29.24
N VAL A 73 -6.56 -20.78 30.53
CA VAL A 73 -5.33 -20.21 31.10
C VAL A 73 -4.54 -21.32 31.74
N GLU A 74 -3.34 -21.56 31.23
CA GLU A 74 -2.41 -22.52 31.78
C GLU A 74 -1.24 -21.79 32.45
N ARG A 75 -0.97 -22.09 33.72
CA ARG A 75 0.16 -21.52 34.45
C ARG A 75 1.45 -22.22 34.07
N ARG A 76 2.52 -21.43 33.89
CA ARG A 76 3.90 -21.87 33.74
C ARG A 76 4.74 -21.35 34.92
N GLU A 77 5.98 -21.81 35.00
CA GLU A 77 6.92 -21.34 36.01
C GLU A 77 7.20 -19.84 35.83
N ASP A 78 7.53 -19.42 34.60
CA ASP A 78 7.90 -18.04 34.26
C ASP A 78 6.76 -17.22 33.63
N GLY A 79 5.52 -17.71 33.65
CA GLY A 79 4.42 -17.01 33.02
C GLY A 79 3.11 -17.78 32.88
N ILE A 80 2.37 -17.51 31.80
CA ILE A 80 1.10 -18.16 31.45
C ILE A 80 1.00 -18.44 29.95
N VAL A 81 0.15 -19.41 29.59
CA VAL A 81 -0.28 -19.64 28.22
C VAL A 81 -1.79 -19.42 28.16
N LEU A 82 -2.21 -18.50 27.30
CA LEU A 82 -3.62 -18.32 26.95
C LEU A 82 -3.91 -19.18 25.73
N GLU A 83 -4.94 -20.02 25.79
CA GLU A 83 -5.24 -20.98 24.73
C GLU A 83 -6.70 -20.94 24.30
N ARG A 84 -6.91 -21.11 22.99
CA ARG A 84 -8.22 -21.36 22.40
C ARG A 84 -8.16 -22.42 21.31
N MET A 85 -9.10 -23.37 21.36
CA MET A 85 -9.48 -24.18 20.20
C MET A 85 -10.54 -23.44 19.38
N GLY A 86 -10.22 -23.08 18.14
CA GLY A 86 -11.18 -22.45 17.23
C GLY A 86 -12.24 -23.43 16.73
N ARG A 87 -13.38 -22.91 16.23
CA ARG A 87 -14.40 -23.73 15.55
C ARG A 87 -13.88 -24.34 14.26
N ASP A 88 -12.80 -23.76 13.70
CA ASP A 88 -12.04 -24.30 12.59
C ASP A 88 -11.14 -25.49 12.97
N GLY A 89 -11.16 -25.94 14.23
CA GLY A 89 -10.32 -27.02 14.73
C GLY A 89 -8.85 -26.64 14.88
N VAL A 90 -8.53 -25.34 14.78
CA VAL A 90 -7.16 -24.83 14.89
C VAL A 90 -6.91 -24.34 16.31
N ARG A 91 -5.93 -24.93 16.99
CA ARG A 91 -5.45 -24.47 18.29
C ARG A 91 -4.62 -23.21 18.11
N ARG A 92 -4.89 -22.21 18.94
CA ARG A 92 -4.17 -20.94 19.00
C ARG A 92 -3.74 -20.69 20.43
N THR A 93 -2.50 -20.28 20.61
CA THR A 93 -1.96 -19.94 21.92
C THR A 93 -1.32 -18.56 21.90
N THR A 94 -1.24 -17.94 23.07
CA THR A 94 -0.41 -16.76 23.31
C THR A 94 0.40 -17.04 24.57
N GLU A 95 1.68 -17.29 24.38
CA GLU A 95 2.62 -17.55 25.46
C GLU A 95 3.13 -16.23 26.02
N ILE A 96 2.93 -16.02 27.31
CA ILE A 96 3.34 -14.83 28.03
C ILE A 96 4.35 -15.23 29.09
N ALA A 97 5.58 -14.77 28.97
CA ALA A 97 6.63 -15.02 29.96
C ALA A 97 7.20 -13.70 30.50
N VAL A 98 7.55 -13.70 31.78
CA VAL A 98 8.13 -12.56 32.49
C VAL A 98 9.43 -12.97 33.17
N ARG A 99 10.47 -12.15 33.00
CA ARG A 99 11.79 -12.36 33.60
C ARG A 99 12.22 -11.11 34.37
N PRO A 100 12.67 -11.20 35.63
CA PRO A 100 12.70 -12.40 36.46
C PRO A 100 11.29 -12.98 36.69
N VAL A 101 11.24 -14.26 37.07
CA VAL A 101 9.99 -14.98 37.32
C VAL A 101 9.11 -14.19 38.30
N PRO A 102 7.79 -14.06 38.04
CA PRO A 102 6.88 -13.39 38.96
C PRO A 102 6.86 -14.05 40.34
N ASP A 103 6.74 -13.25 41.41
CA ASP A 103 6.65 -13.80 42.77
C ASP A 103 5.29 -14.50 42.98
N ARG A 104 4.25 -14.03 42.29
CA ARG A 104 2.93 -14.65 42.29
C ARG A 104 2.26 -14.55 40.92
N ILE A 105 1.49 -15.58 40.56
CA ILE A 105 0.65 -15.63 39.36
C ILE A 105 -0.77 -16.00 39.80
N ASP A 106 -1.70 -15.05 39.64
CA ASP A 106 -3.10 -15.14 40.03
C ASP A 106 -3.98 -15.05 38.77
N GLY A 107 -4.34 -16.21 38.18
CA GLY A 107 -5.06 -16.25 36.91
C GLY A 107 -4.21 -15.65 35.78
N THR A 108 -4.66 -14.52 35.22
CA THR A 108 -3.95 -13.78 34.17
C THR A 108 -3.11 -12.61 34.69
N ARG A 109 -3.06 -12.44 36.02
CA ARG A 109 -2.27 -11.40 36.69
C ARG A 109 -0.94 -11.97 37.20
N MET A 110 0.14 -11.27 36.91
CA MET A 110 1.48 -11.57 37.41
C MET A 110 1.93 -10.44 38.35
N VAL A 111 2.40 -10.81 39.54
CA VAL A 111 2.78 -9.86 40.60
C VAL A 111 4.26 -9.98 40.90
N LEU A 112 4.94 -8.83 40.95
CA LEU A 112 6.34 -8.71 41.37
C LEU A 112 6.44 -7.72 42.54
N GLU A 113 7.01 -8.15 43.65
CA GLU A 113 7.26 -7.35 44.85
C GLU A 113 8.76 -7.09 44.99
N ARG A 114 9.15 -5.81 45.03
CA ARG A 114 10.57 -5.44 45.07
C ARG A 114 10.83 -4.33 46.08
N ASP A 115 11.84 -4.55 46.92
CA ASP A 115 12.45 -3.49 47.73
C ASP A 115 13.58 -2.84 46.94
N LEU A 116 13.43 -1.55 46.64
CA LEU A 116 14.42 -0.77 45.90
C LEU A 116 15.10 0.22 46.84
N ALA A 117 16.40 0.07 47.04
CA ALA A 117 17.21 1.09 47.69
C ALA A 117 17.19 2.41 46.90
N ALA A 118 17.62 3.49 47.53
CA ALA A 118 17.79 4.77 46.85
C ALA A 118 18.70 4.60 45.61
N GLN A 119 18.27 5.15 44.47
CA GLN A 119 18.93 5.06 43.16
C GLN A 119 19.02 3.64 42.55
N GLN A 120 18.39 2.62 43.16
CA GLN A 120 18.38 1.28 42.60
C GLN A 120 17.43 1.17 41.42
N VAL A 121 17.86 0.43 40.39
CA VAL A 121 17.04 0.08 39.22
C VAL A 121 16.67 -1.39 39.29
N PHE A 122 15.38 -1.68 39.11
CA PHE A 122 14.87 -3.02 38.84
C PHE A 122 14.43 -3.11 37.37
N THR A 123 14.81 -4.19 36.69
CA THR A 123 14.46 -4.42 35.29
C THR A 123 13.73 -5.74 35.16
N LEU A 124 12.67 -5.75 34.35
CA LEU A 124 12.01 -6.97 33.89
C LEU A 124 11.85 -6.97 32.37
N GLU A 125 11.72 -8.17 31.81
CA GLU A 125 11.46 -8.47 30.41
C GLU A 125 10.15 -9.24 30.31
N ILE A 126 9.34 -8.91 29.30
CA ILE A 126 8.07 -9.53 28.98
C ILE A 126 8.14 -10.00 27.53
N SER A 127 7.77 -11.26 27.27
CA SER A 127 7.53 -11.77 25.91
C SER A 127 6.09 -12.23 25.80
N VAL A 128 5.40 -11.78 24.76
CA VAL A 128 4.03 -12.19 24.40
C VAL A 128 4.08 -12.73 22.98
N ILE A 129 4.10 -14.06 22.83
CA ILE A 129 4.37 -14.76 21.57
C ILE A 129 3.11 -15.52 21.14
N PRO A 130 2.47 -15.12 20.02
CA PRO A 130 1.31 -15.85 19.50
C PRO A 130 1.75 -17.08 18.69
N HIS A 131 1.02 -18.18 18.82
CA HIS A 131 1.17 -19.38 18.00
C HIS A 131 -0.18 -19.84 17.45
N GLU A 132 -0.14 -20.45 16.27
CA GLU A 132 -1.28 -21.06 15.61
C GLU A 132 -0.84 -22.40 15.01
N ASP A 133 -1.57 -23.48 15.27
CA ASP A 133 -1.27 -24.79 14.70
C ASP A 133 -1.29 -24.72 13.16
N GLY A 134 -0.22 -25.22 12.54
CA GLY A 134 -0.03 -25.16 11.09
C GLY A 134 0.52 -23.83 10.55
N ALA A 135 0.72 -22.82 11.40
CA ALA A 135 1.52 -21.65 11.02
C ALA A 135 3.02 -21.99 11.07
N GLY A 136 3.80 -21.32 10.21
CA GLY A 136 5.26 -21.46 10.23
C GLY A 136 5.87 -20.81 11.48
N GLU A 137 6.97 -21.35 11.97
CA GLU A 137 7.73 -20.75 13.07
C GLU A 137 8.42 -19.46 12.60
N SER A 138 8.40 -18.44 13.46
CA SER A 138 9.24 -17.25 13.33
C SER A 138 10.35 -17.30 14.38
N PRO A 139 11.48 -17.98 14.11
CA PRO A 139 12.51 -18.16 15.11
C PRO A 139 13.11 -16.81 15.52
N SER A 140 13.24 -16.61 16.82
CA SER A 140 13.85 -15.44 17.44
C SER A 140 14.61 -15.87 18.68
N PRO A 141 15.78 -15.28 18.98
CA PRO A 141 16.47 -15.51 20.25
C PRO A 141 15.53 -15.29 21.45
N SER A 142 15.70 -16.09 22.50
CA SER A 142 14.81 -16.01 23.66
C SER A 142 15.06 -14.78 24.55
N ARG A 143 16.30 -14.25 24.55
CA ARG A 143 16.70 -13.07 25.33
C ARG A 143 16.36 -11.77 24.60
N PHE A 144 16.02 -10.72 25.35
CA PHE A 144 15.56 -9.45 24.79
C PHE A 144 16.61 -8.77 23.89
N ASP A 145 17.85 -8.62 24.36
CA ASP A 145 18.90 -7.93 23.59
C ASP A 145 19.28 -8.71 22.33
N ASP A 146 19.45 -10.03 22.44
CA ASP A 146 19.75 -10.89 21.28
C ASP A 146 18.62 -10.82 20.22
N ALA A 147 17.36 -10.81 20.65
CA ALA A 147 16.22 -10.69 19.75
C ALA A 147 16.16 -9.30 19.09
N LEU A 148 16.48 -8.24 19.83
CA LEU A 148 16.54 -6.88 19.31
C LEU A 148 17.69 -6.74 18.29
N ASP A 149 18.86 -7.31 18.57
CA ASP A 149 20.00 -7.31 17.67
C ASP A 149 19.73 -8.12 16.40
N ALA A 150 19.10 -9.29 16.52
CA ALA A 150 18.67 -10.09 15.39
C ALA A 150 17.65 -9.33 14.51
N LEU A 151 16.67 -8.65 15.13
CA LEU A 151 15.70 -7.81 14.43
C LEU A 151 16.39 -6.66 13.69
N ASN A 152 17.27 -5.93 14.36
CA ASN A 152 18.05 -4.83 13.78
C ASN A 152 18.92 -5.32 12.61
N ALA A 153 19.59 -6.46 12.75
CA ALA A 153 20.38 -7.06 11.70
C ALA A 153 19.54 -7.45 10.48
N ARG A 154 18.32 -7.96 10.69
CA ARG A 154 17.35 -8.28 9.63
C ARG A 154 16.90 -7.04 8.87
N TYR A 155 16.57 -5.96 9.58
CA TYR A 155 16.20 -4.68 8.96
C TYR A 155 17.38 -4.08 8.18
N ARG A 156 18.58 -4.00 8.79
CA ARG A 156 19.79 -3.50 8.10
C ARG A 156 20.14 -4.31 6.86
N ARG A 157 19.97 -5.64 6.89
CA ARG A 157 20.21 -6.51 5.73
C ARG A 157 19.22 -6.21 4.60
N PHE A 158 17.94 -6.08 4.93
CA PHE A 158 16.90 -5.75 3.95
C PHE A 158 17.16 -4.39 3.30
N ILE A 159 17.38 -3.34 4.10
CA ILE A 159 17.59 -1.98 3.60
C ILE A 159 18.85 -1.89 2.74
N ARG A 160 19.94 -2.59 3.11
CA ARG A 160 21.16 -2.68 2.28
C ARG A 160 20.95 -3.37 0.93
N GLY A 161 19.90 -4.19 0.79
CA GLY A 161 19.54 -4.83 -0.47
C GLY A 161 18.63 -3.98 -1.38
N CYS A 162 18.25 -2.79 -0.92
CA CYS A 162 17.42 -1.85 -1.66
C CYS A 162 18.27 -0.73 -2.26
N THR A 163 17.72 -0.05 -3.27
CA THR A 163 18.29 1.18 -3.84
C THR A 163 18.37 2.26 -2.76
N SER A 164 19.52 2.94 -2.66
CA SER A 164 19.70 4.07 -1.75
C SER A 164 19.43 5.38 -2.49
N TYR A 165 18.54 6.19 -1.93
CA TYR A 165 18.28 7.55 -2.34
C TYR A 165 18.79 8.50 -1.26
N GLU A 166 19.63 9.45 -1.64
CA GLU A 166 20.05 10.57 -0.79
C GLU A 166 19.80 11.88 -1.53
N THR A 167 19.35 12.91 -0.83
CA THR A 167 18.95 14.16 -1.46
C THR A 167 19.76 15.34 -0.94
N SER A 168 19.45 16.55 -1.39
CA SER A 168 19.96 17.78 -0.77
C SER A 168 19.18 18.19 0.49
N SER A 169 18.21 17.37 0.94
CA SER A 169 17.35 17.66 2.09
C SER A 169 17.47 16.55 3.13
N GLU A 170 18.27 16.78 4.17
CA GLU A 170 18.47 15.82 5.27
C GLU A 170 17.13 15.41 5.94
N THR A 171 16.21 16.35 6.10
CA THR A 171 14.86 16.07 6.63
C THR A 171 14.02 15.14 5.74
N LEU A 172 14.30 15.10 4.42
CA LEU A 172 13.66 14.16 3.50
C LEU A 172 14.27 12.78 3.67
N ASP A 173 15.60 12.72 3.75
CA ASP A 173 16.38 11.49 3.80
C ASP A 173 16.14 10.74 5.12
N GLU A 174 16.39 11.39 6.25
CA GLU A 174 16.25 10.81 7.59
C GLU A 174 14.78 10.73 8.04
N GLY A 175 13.94 11.58 7.49
CA GLY A 175 12.51 11.62 7.76
C GLY A 175 11.75 10.66 6.86
N LEU A 176 11.16 11.20 5.80
CA LEU A 176 10.15 10.51 5.00
C LEU A 176 10.71 9.30 4.23
N ILE A 177 11.91 9.38 3.62
CA ILE A 177 12.51 8.26 2.88
C ILE A 177 12.82 7.10 3.82
N ALA A 178 13.58 7.35 4.90
CA ALA A 178 13.94 6.32 5.87
C ALA A 178 12.70 5.74 6.56
N ARG A 179 11.73 6.57 6.97
CA ARG A 179 10.48 6.12 7.59
C ARG A 179 9.68 5.22 6.66
N SER A 180 9.48 5.62 5.40
CA SER A 180 8.77 4.82 4.40
C SER A 180 9.45 3.48 4.14
N ALA A 181 10.78 3.45 4.06
CA ALA A 181 11.54 2.21 3.89
C ALA A 181 11.32 1.23 5.07
N LEU A 182 11.32 1.76 6.30
CA LEU A 182 11.06 0.97 7.51
C LEU A 182 9.59 0.52 7.61
N ASP A 183 8.65 1.36 7.17
CA ASP A 183 7.22 1.04 7.14
C ASP A 183 6.90 -0.06 6.14
N LEU A 184 7.42 0.04 4.91
CA LEU A 184 7.32 -1.04 3.93
C LEU A 184 7.90 -2.32 4.49
N ARG A 185 9.12 -2.28 5.07
CA ARG A 185 9.73 -3.47 5.67
C ARG A 185 8.86 -4.08 6.77
N ALA A 186 8.19 -3.27 7.59
CA ALA A 186 7.30 -3.75 8.64
C ALA A 186 6.04 -4.42 8.09
N LEU A 187 5.58 -4.03 6.90
CA LEU A 187 4.39 -4.54 6.21
C LEU A 187 4.67 -5.70 5.23
N LEU A 188 5.92 -6.19 5.15
CA LEU A 188 6.27 -7.33 4.30
C LEU A 188 6.01 -8.66 4.99
N GLU A 189 5.22 -9.51 4.33
CA GLU A 189 5.24 -10.96 4.53
C GLU A 189 6.24 -11.60 3.54
N PHE A 190 6.78 -12.76 3.90
CA PHE A 190 7.69 -13.51 3.04
C PHE A 190 7.05 -14.84 2.69
N HIS A 191 6.79 -15.06 1.40
CA HIS A 191 6.29 -16.31 0.86
C HIS A 191 7.37 -16.99 0.02
N GLU A 192 7.10 -18.22 -0.40
CA GLU A 192 7.98 -19.02 -1.26
C GLU A 192 8.43 -18.25 -2.53
N GLY A 193 7.53 -17.46 -3.12
CA GLY A 193 7.82 -16.64 -4.31
C GLY A 193 8.59 -15.33 -4.07
N GLY A 194 8.78 -14.93 -2.81
CA GLY A 194 9.44 -13.67 -2.43
C GLY A 194 8.65 -12.81 -1.43
N PRO A 195 9.11 -11.57 -1.16
CA PRO A 195 8.41 -10.64 -0.27
C PRO A 195 7.10 -10.15 -0.89
N PHE A 196 6.07 -10.03 -0.08
CA PHE A 196 4.76 -9.50 -0.44
C PHE A 196 4.36 -8.36 0.51
N PRO A 197 4.06 -7.15 0.01
CA PRO A 197 3.54 -6.08 0.84
C PRO A 197 2.07 -6.32 1.20
N THR A 198 1.78 -6.48 2.49
CA THR A 198 0.41 -6.41 3.03
C THR A 198 -0.11 -4.97 2.94
N ALA A 199 -1.43 -4.75 3.05
CA ALA A 199 -2.00 -3.41 2.91
C ALA A 199 -1.61 -2.47 4.08
N GLY A 200 -2.12 -2.68 5.30
CA GLY A 200 -1.64 -1.89 6.43
C GLY A 200 -2.29 -2.12 7.77
N ILE A 201 -1.68 -1.54 8.80
CA ILE A 201 -2.00 -1.79 10.21
C ILE A 201 -2.89 -0.65 10.74
N PRO A 202 -3.95 -0.95 11.51
CA PRO A 202 -4.26 -2.26 12.11
C PRO A 202 -5.27 -3.13 11.35
N TRP A 203 -5.96 -2.61 10.33
CA TRP A 203 -7.16 -3.25 9.80
C TRP A 203 -6.91 -4.26 8.67
N TYR A 204 -5.86 -4.02 7.89
CA TYR A 204 -5.65 -4.63 6.57
C TYR A 204 -4.27 -5.28 6.43
N ALA A 205 -3.65 -5.72 7.53
CA ALA A 205 -2.34 -6.36 7.53
C ALA A 205 -2.43 -7.83 7.05
N VAL A 206 -2.90 -8.02 5.82
CA VAL A 206 -3.04 -9.28 5.08
C VAL A 206 -2.82 -9.04 3.58
N PRO A 207 -2.72 -10.10 2.75
CA PRO A 207 -2.61 -9.91 1.31
C PRO A 207 -3.84 -9.28 0.65
N PHE A 208 -3.65 -8.10 0.06
CA PHE A 208 -4.60 -7.42 -0.82
C PHE A 208 -3.99 -7.31 -2.21
N GLY A 209 -4.69 -7.79 -3.24
CA GLY A 209 -4.13 -7.92 -4.58
C GLY A 209 -3.78 -6.56 -5.19
N ARG A 210 -4.76 -5.65 -5.22
CA ARG A 210 -4.59 -4.30 -5.77
C ARG A 210 -3.56 -3.48 -5.00
N ASP A 211 -3.68 -3.39 -3.67
CA ASP A 211 -2.77 -2.61 -2.82
C ASP A 211 -1.32 -3.04 -3.02
N ALA A 212 -1.10 -4.36 -3.11
CA ALA A 212 0.22 -4.91 -3.35
C ALA A 212 0.74 -4.61 -4.76
N LEU A 213 -0.12 -4.66 -5.79
CA LEU A 213 0.26 -4.32 -7.17
C LEU A 213 0.65 -2.84 -7.31
N ILE A 214 -0.11 -1.92 -6.71
CA ILE A 214 0.22 -0.49 -6.71
C ILE A 214 1.53 -0.26 -5.95
N THR A 215 1.67 -0.85 -4.76
CA THR A 215 2.92 -0.75 -3.96
C THR A 215 4.12 -1.32 -4.73
N ALA A 216 3.95 -2.47 -5.39
CA ALA A 216 4.97 -3.11 -6.21
C ALA A 216 5.43 -2.19 -7.35
N TYR A 217 4.50 -1.57 -8.07
CA TYR A 217 4.81 -0.62 -9.12
C TYR A 217 5.57 0.60 -8.59
N GLN A 218 5.07 1.21 -7.50
CA GLN A 218 5.68 2.37 -6.86
C GLN A 218 7.12 2.12 -6.42
N THR A 219 7.44 0.87 -6.08
CA THR A 219 8.72 0.46 -5.51
C THR A 219 9.68 -0.19 -6.50
N LEU A 220 9.36 -0.26 -7.80
CA LEU A 220 10.25 -0.83 -8.82
C LEU A 220 11.66 -0.19 -8.78
N GLY A 221 11.72 1.14 -8.68
CA GLY A 221 12.96 1.89 -8.55
C GLY A 221 13.63 1.82 -7.18
N TRP A 222 13.03 1.16 -6.20
CA TRP A 222 13.59 1.00 -4.86
C TRP A 222 14.00 -0.45 -4.61
N ASN A 223 13.06 -1.39 -4.72
CA ASN A 223 13.27 -2.81 -4.55
C ASN A 223 12.33 -3.62 -5.47
N PRO A 224 12.80 -4.07 -6.65
CA PRO A 224 11.96 -4.79 -7.61
C PRO A 224 11.56 -6.21 -7.15
N ASP A 225 12.14 -6.74 -6.08
CA ASP A 225 11.73 -8.05 -5.55
C ASP A 225 10.33 -8.02 -4.92
N LEU A 226 9.85 -6.85 -4.49
CA LEU A 226 8.46 -6.68 -4.04
C LEU A 226 7.49 -6.97 -5.19
N ALA A 227 7.79 -6.50 -6.39
CA ALA A 227 6.97 -6.77 -7.56
C ALA A 227 7.02 -8.25 -7.97
N ARG A 228 8.21 -8.86 -7.97
CA ARG A 228 8.38 -10.30 -8.25
C ARG A 228 7.59 -11.18 -7.27
N GLY A 229 7.72 -10.93 -5.97
CA GLY A 229 7.01 -11.69 -4.94
C GLY A 229 5.49 -11.48 -5.01
N THR A 230 5.05 -10.24 -5.25
CA THR A 230 3.64 -9.89 -5.47
C THR A 230 3.06 -10.68 -6.65
N LEU A 231 3.67 -10.58 -7.83
CA LEU A 231 3.18 -11.24 -9.04
C LEU A 231 3.11 -12.77 -8.88
N ARG A 232 4.10 -13.40 -8.22
CA ARG A 232 4.08 -14.84 -7.96
C ARG A 232 2.95 -15.26 -7.02
N LEU A 233 2.74 -14.53 -5.92
CA LEU A 233 1.65 -14.86 -5.00
C LEU A 233 0.29 -14.71 -5.69
N LEU A 234 0.08 -13.61 -6.42
CA LEU A 234 -1.18 -13.36 -7.11
C LEU A 234 -1.43 -14.38 -8.23
N ALA A 235 -0.40 -14.77 -8.99
CA ALA A 235 -0.53 -15.81 -10.01
C ALA A 235 -0.88 -17.18 -9.40
N ARG A 236 -0.33 -17.52 -8.22
CA ARG A 236 -0.62 -18.78 -7.50
C ARG A 236 -2.09 -18.89 -7.11
N TYR A 237 -2.72 -17.77 -6.76
CA TYR A 237 -4.13 -17.69 -6.38
C TYR A 237 -5.01 -17.04 -7.46
N GLN A 238 -4.57 -17.05 -8.73
CA GLN A 238 -5.41 -16.55 -9.82
C GLN A 238 -6.60 -17.49 -9.99
N GLY A 239 -7.79 -16.91 -10.18
CA GLY A 239 -9.05 -17.65 -10.27
C GLY A 239 -9.04 -18.70 -11.37
N GLN A 240 -9.64 -19.85 -11.08
CA GLN A 240 -9.66 -21.03 -11.97
C GLN A 240 -11.08 -21.55 -12.24
N LYS A 241 -12.04 -21.17 -11.39
CA LYS A 241 -13.44 -21.60 -11.46
C LYS A 241 -14.36 -20.38 -11.35
N VAL A 242 -15.65 -20.63 -11.57
CA VAL A 242 -16.72 -19.67 -11.26
C VAL A 242 -17.28 -20.00 -9.88
N ASP A 243 -17.21 -19.05 -8.96
CA ASP A 243 -17.74 -19.19 -7.60
C ASP A 243 -18.40 -17.86 -7.19
N GLU A 244 -19.73 -17.84 -7.13
CA GLU A 244 -20.50 -16.60 -6.87
C GLU A 244 -20.25 -16.04 -5.47
N TYR A 245 -19.90 -16.89 -4.50
CA TYR A 245 -19.73 -16.45 -3.11
C TYR A 245 -18.40 -15.72 -2.92
N THR A 246 -17.31 -16.26 -3.49
CA THR A 246 -15.99 -15.61 -3.47
C THR A 246 -15.79 -14.64 -4.64
N GLU A 247 -16.76 -14.57 -5.56
CA GLU A 247 -16.70 -13.85 -6.83
C GLU A 247 -15.52 -14.28 -7.73
N GLU A 248 -15.07 -15.52 -7.55
CA GLU A 248 -13.98 -16.10 -8.35
C GLU A 248 -14.46 -16.30 -9.79
N GLU A 249 -13.60 -15.90 -10.73
CA GLU A 249 -13.79 -16.14 -12.16
C GLU A 249 -12.45 -16.57 -12.77
N PRO A 250 -12.44 -17.44 -13.80
CA PRO A 250 -11.21 -17.87 -14.45
C PRO A 250 -10.38 -16.68 -14.96
N GLY A 251 -9.13 -16.57 -14.48
CA GLY A 251 -8.20 -15.49 -14.84
C GLY A 251 -8.22 -14.27 -13.92
N LYS A 252 -9.23 -14.14 -13.04
CA LYS A 252 -9.38 -12.99 -12.12
C LYS A 252 -8.33 -13.01 -11.00
N ILE A 253 -7.88 -11.84 -10.57
CA ILE A 253 -6.95 -11.66 -9.45
C ILE A 253 -7.74 -11.26 -8.21
N PHE A 254 -7.38 -11.83 -7.05
CA PHE A 254 -8.15 -11.62 -5.83
C PHE A 254 -8.06 -10.18 -5.30
N HIS A 255 -9.12 -9.74 -4.62
CA HIS A 255 -9.17 -8.52 -3.82
C HIS A 255 -8.41 -8.71 -2.52
N GLU A 256 -8.79 -9.71 -1.73
CA GLU A 256 -8.24 -9.97 -0.39
C GLU A 256 -8.16 -11.47 -0.06
N LEU A 257 -7.08 -11.88 0.64
CA LEU A 257 -6.89 -13.22 1.17
C LEU A 257 -6.74 -13.19 2.70
N ARG A 258 -7.66 -13.82 3.43
CA ARG A 258 -7.62 -13.94 4.89
C ARG A 258 -7.40 -15.40 5.30
N ARG A 259 -6.72 -15.58 6.43
CA ARG A 259 -6.50 -16.88 7.09
C ARG A 259 -7.17 -16.99 8.45
N GLY A 260 -8.03 -16.02 8.79
CA GLY A 260 -8.78 -16.04 10.05
C GLY A 260 -9.76 -17.21 10.13
N GLU A 261 -10.26 -17.48 11.33
CA GLU A 261 -11.20 -18.56 11.60
C GLU A 261 -12.44 -18.48 10.70
N LEU A 262 -13.02 -17.28 10.55
CA LEU A 262 -14.23 -17.10 9.75
C LEU A 262 -13.97 -17.41 8.26
N ALA A 263 -12.78 -17.07 7.76
CA ALA A 263 -12.38 -17.37 6.40
C ALA A 263 -12.16 -18.88 6.20
N ARG A 264 -11.52 -19.57 7.16
CA ARG A 264 -11.33 -21.03 7.11
C ARG A 264 -12.66 -21.80 7.13
N LEU A 265 -13.63 -21.35 7.93
CA LEU A 265 -14.97 -21.91 7.98
C LEU A 265 -15.81 -21.60 6.73
N GLY A 266 -15.41 -20.61 5.92
CA GLY A 266 -16.18 -20.14 4.77
C GLY A 266 -17.38 -19.26 5.14
N GLU A 267 -17.47 -18.78 6.39
CA GLU A 267 -18.53 -17.87 6.84
C GLU A 267 -18.38 -16.45 6.28
N ILE A 268 -17.19 -16.15 5.76
CA ILE A 268 -16.89 -14.97 4.96
C ILE A 268 -16.19 -15.38 3.65
N PRO A 269 -16.28 -14.57 2.58
CA PRO A 269 -15.79 -14.96 1.26
C PRO A 269 -14.27 -14.85 1.07
N HIS A 270 -13.54 -14.27 2.03
CA HIS A 270 -12.12 -13.88 1.93
C HIS A 270 -11.12 -15.07 1.93
N ARG A 271 -11.34 -16.09 1.09
CA ARG A 271 -10.59 -17.35 1.08
C ARG A 271 -10.11 -17.91 -0.29
N PRO A 272 -9.54 -17.12 -1.21
CA PRO A 272 -9.52 -15.66 -1.33
C PRO A 272 -10.86 -15.10 -1.86
N TYR A 273 -11.09 -13.80 -1.65
CA TYR A 273 -12.23 -13.06 -2.23
C TYR A 273 -11.77 -12.25 -3.44
N TYR A 274 -12.57 -12.23 -4.51
CA TYR A 274 -12.21 -11.68 -5.82
C TYR A 274 -13.07 -10.46 -6.23
N GLY A 275 -13.69 -9.76 -5.27
CA GLY A 275 -14.45 -8.54 -5.53
C GLY A 275 -13.61 -7.30 -5.89
N ALA A 276 -12.66 -7.44 -6.81
CA ALA A 276 -11.85 -6.37 -7.37
C ALA A 276 -11.87 -6.46 -8.90
N VAL A 277 -12.34 -5.41 -9.56
CA VAL A 277 -12.40 -5.34 -11.03
C VAL A 277 -11.08 -4.86 -11.63
N ASP A 278 -10.33 -4.07 -10.88
CA ASP A 278 -9.09 -3.41 -11.30
C ASP A 278 -7.84 -4.26 -11.10
N ALA A 279 -7.82 -5.16 -10.12
CA ALA A 279 -6.66 -5.99 -9.79
C ALA A 279 -6.20 -6.87 -10.98
N THR A 280 -7.13 -7.38 -11.78
CA THR A 280 -6.83 -8.27 -12.92
C THR A 280 -6.08 -7.56 -14.06
N PRO A 281 -6.57 -6.46 -14.65
CA PRO A 281 -5.79 -5.72 -15.64
C PRO A 281 -4.52 -5.11 -15.04
N LEU A 282 -4.56 -4.65 -13.78
CA LEU A 282 -3.39 -4.11 -13.10
C LEU A 282 -2.28 -5.16 -12.92
N PHE A 283 -2.63 -6.43 -12.68
CA PHE A 283 -1.65 -7.53 -12.62
C PHE A 283 -0.87 -7.67 -13.93
N ALA A 284 -1.55 -7.66 -15.07
CA ALA A 284 -0.91 -7.77 -16.38
C ALA A 284 -0.05 -6.54 -16.69
N LEU A 285 -0.50 -5.33 -16.32
CA LEU A 285 0.27 -4.09 -16.42
C LEU A 285 1.55 -4.18 -15.59
N VAL A 286 1.45 -4.46 -14.28
CA VAL A 286 2.60 -4.49 -13.37
C VAL A 286 3.56 -5.63 -13.74
N PHE A 287 3.06 -6.75 -14.25
CA PHE A 287 3.89 -7.80 -14.82
C PHE A 287 4.74 -7.26 -15.97
N ALA A 288 4.12 -6.59 -16.94
CA ALA A 288 4.84 -6.02 -18.08
C ALA A 288 5.89 -5.00 -17.63
N GLU A 289 5.52 -4.07 -16.75
CA GLU A 289 6.43 -3.06 -16.20
C GLU A 289 7.57 -3.68 -15.38
N THR A 290 7.32 -4.76 -14.64
CA THR A 290 8.36 -5.46 -13.87
C THR A 290 9.37 -6.13 -14.78
N VAL A 291 8.93 -6.78 -15.86
CA VAL A 291 9.83 -7.40 -16.84
C VAL A 291 10.62 -6.32 -17.58
N LYS A 292 9.99 -5.21 -17.98
CA LYS A 292 10.68 -4.05 -18.59
C LYS A 292 11.75 -3.50 -17.67
N TRP A 293 11.44 -3.32 -16.38
CA TRP A 293 12.38 -2.79 -15.39
C TRP A 293 13.56 -3.72 -15.10
N THR A 294 13.29 -5.02 -14.94
CA THR A 294 14.29 -5.99 -14.47
C THR A 294 15.03 -6.71 -15.59
N ALA A 295 14.51 -6.69 -16.82
CA ALA A 295 14.89 -7.59 -17.92
C ALA A 295 14.82 -9.10 -17.56
N ASP A 296 13.99 -9.46 -16.57
CA ASP A 296 13.90 -10.82 -16.06
C ASP A 296 13.11 -11.74 -17.00
N ARG A 297 13.84 -12.36 -17.95
CA ARG A 297 13.29 -13.33 -18.90
C ARG A 297 12.76 -14.59 -18.22
N ALA A 298 13.23 -14.95 -17.02
CA ALA A 298 12.72 -16.10 -16.30
C ALA A 298 11.32 -15.79 -15.76
N LEU A 299 11.14 -14.62 -15.14
CA LEU A 299 9.83 -14.14 -14.69
C LEU A 299 8.85 -14.00 -15.86
N TRP A 300 9.31 -13.48 -17.02
CA TRP A 300 8.50 -13.43 -18.24
C TRP A 300 7.92 -14.80 -18.59
N ARG A 301 8.77 -15.82 -18.75
CA ARG A 301 8.32 -17.17 -19.11
C ARG A 301 7.47 -17.81 -18.02
N GLU A 302 7.80 -17.58 -16.76
CA GLU A 302 7.10 -18.11 -15.60
C GLU A 302 5.64 -17.63 -15.55
N LEU A 303 5.41 -16.32 -15.74
CA LEU A 303 4.12 -15.70 -15.47
C LEU A 303 3.34 -15.27 -16.72
N LEU A 304 3.88 -15.47 -17.93
CA LEU A 304 3.20 -15.13 -19.18
C LEU A 304 1.79 -15.72 -19.26
N ALA A 305 1.64 -17.01 -18.97
CA ALA A 305 0.34 -17.67 -19.02
C ALA A 305 -0.67 -17.06 -18.02
N ALA A 306 -0.21 -16.58 -16.86
CA ALA A 306 -1.08 -15.90 -15.90
C ALA A 306 -1.53 -14.52 -16.41
N ALA A 307 -0.61 -13.77 -17.01
CA ALA A 307 -0.91 -12.47 -17.62
C ALA A 307 -1.87 -12.60 -18.82
N GLU A 308 -1.72 -13.64 -19.64
CA GLU A 308 -2.63 -13.96 -20.74
C GLU A 308 -4.04 -14.31 -20.25
N ARG A 309 -4.15 -15.08 -19.15
CA ARG A 309 -5.45 -15.37 -18.53
C ARG A 309 -6.10 -14.11 -17.96
N ALA A 310 -5.32 -13.18 -17.43
CA ALA A 310 -5.84 -11.90 -16.95
C ALA A 310 -6.42 -11.05 -18.10
N LEU A 311 -5.72 -10.94 -19.24
CA LEU A 311 -6.28 -10.30 -20.44
C LEU A 311 -7.50 -11.05 -20.99
N THR A 312 -7.45 -12.38 -21.01
CA THR A 312 -8.58 -13.22 -21.45
C THR A 312 -9.81 -13.01 -20.56
N TRP A 313 -9.63 -12.77 -19.26
CA TRP A 313 -10.73 -12.40 -18.37
C TRP A 313 -11.30 -11.02 -18.75
N CYS A 314 -10.43 -10.03 -19.01
CA CYS A 314 -10.83 -8.68 -19.40
C CYS A 314 -11.66 -8.67 -20.69
N ASP A 315 -11.19 -9.35 -21.73
CA ASP A 315 -11.86 -9.40 -23.05
C ASP A 315 -12.99 -10.46 -23.11
N GLY A 316 -13.10 -11.27 -22.06
CA GLY A 316 -14.01 -12.41 -21.99
C GLY A 316 -15.36 -12.05 -21.39
N PRO A 317 -16.30 -13.03 -21.35
CA PRO A 317 -17.67 -12.81 -20.87
C PRO A 317 -17.79 -12.51 -19.35
N TYR A 318 -16.67 -12.50 -18.62
CA TYR A 318 -16.62 -12.19 -17.20
C TYR A 318 -16.24 -10.72 -16.97
N GLY A 319 -15.18 -10.24 -17.63
CA GLY A 319 -14.76 -8.85 -17.58
C GLY A 319 -15.62 -7.94 -18.45
N ASP A 320 -16.00 -8.38 -19.66
CA ASP A 320 -16.83 -7.63 -20.61
C ASP A 320 -18.08 -8.47 -20.96
N PRO A 321 -19.10 -8.47 -20.09
CA PRO A 321 -20.26 -9.36 -20.21
C PRO A 321 -21.15 -9.03 -21.42
N ASP A 322 -21.18 -7.78 -21.89
CA ASP A 322 -21.99 -7.34 -23.04
C ASP A 322 -21.20 -7.10 -24.33
N ARG A 323 -19.87 -7.30 -24.29
CA ARG A 323 -18.94 -7.27 -25.43
C ARG A 323 -18.87 -5.91 -26.11
N ASP A 324 -19.04 -4.83 -25.35
CA ASP A 324 -18.91 -3.47 -25.88
C ASP A 324 -17.45 -2.97 -25.91
N GLY A 325 -16.54 -3.72 -25.27
CA GLY A 325 -15.12 -3.45 -25.18
C GLY A 325 -14.68 -2.85 -23.84
N TYR A 326 -15.57 -2.72 -22.86
CA TYR A 326 -15.24 -2.22 -21.53
C TYR A 326 -15.28 -3.31 -20.46
N VAL A 327 -14.32 -3.26 -19.56
CA VAL A 327 -14.31 -4.12 -18.37
C VAL A 327 -15.26 -3.53 -17.32
N GLU A 328 -16.18 -4.36 -16.83
CA GLU A 328 -17.25 -3.97 -15.92
C GLU A 328 -17.31 -4.85 -14.68
N TYR A 329 -18.01 -4.36 -13.65
CA TYR A 329 -18.33 -5.14 -12.46
C TYR A 329 -19.79 -4.94 -12.04
N GLY A 330 -20.32 -5.86 -11.25
CA GLY A 330 -21.68 -5.78 -10.72
C GLY A 330 -22.77 -6.29 -11.67
N ALA A 331 -22.41 -6.95 -12.77
CA ALA A 331 -23.36 -7.68 -13.63
C ALA A 331 -23.93 -8.93 -12.94
N ARG A 332 -23.23 -9.45 -11.93
CA ARG A 332 -23.65 -10.52 -11.02
C ARG A 332 -23.78 -9.96 -9.60
N GLY A 333 -24.47 -10.69 -8.72
CA GLY A 333 -24.54 -10.33 -7.31
C GLY A 333 -23.15 -10.18 -6.71
N THR A 334 -22.93 -9.10 -5.94
CA THR A 334 -21.62 -8.80 -5.35
C THR A 334 -21.77 -8.39 -3.88
N ALA A 335 -20.77 -8.76 -3.07
CA ALA A 335 -20.67 -8.30 -1.68
C ALA A 335 -20.14 -6.86 -1.57
N LEU A 336 -19.36 -6.38 -2.55
CA LEU A 336 -18.86 -5.01 -2.61
C LEU A 336 -19.57 -4.23 -3.73
N ARG A 337 -20.31 -3.19 -3.34
CA ARG A 337 -21.02 -2.33 -4.30
C ARG A 337 -20.08 -1.58 -5.25
N SER A 338 -18.83 -1.31 -4.84
CA SER A 338 -17.81 -0.70 -5.69
C SER A 338 -16.56 -1.57 -5.63
N GLN A 339 -16.07 -2.00 -6.79
CA GLN A 339 -14.93 -2.94 -6.89
C GLN A 339 -13.65 -2.32 -7.46
N GLY A 340 -13.66 -1.01 -7.77
CA GLY A 340 -12.44 -0.28 -8.13
C GLY A 340 -11.65 0.14 -6.89
N TRP A 341 -10.56 0.89 -7.07
CA TRP A 341 -9.69 1.28 -5.97
C TRP A 341 -10.41 2.07 -4.86
N LYS A 342 -11.45 2.80 -5.24
CA LYS A 342 -12.43 3.40 -4.33
C LYS A 342 -13.54 2.41 -3.99
N ASP A 343 -13.24 1.43 -3.15
CA ASP A 343 -14.15 0.30 -2.86
C ASP A 343 -15.16 0.53 -1.72
N SER A 344 -15.32 1.75 -1.21
CA SER A 344 -16.44 2.07 -0.32
C SER A 344 -17.78 2.06 -1.06
N SER A 345 -18.85 1.68 -0.37
CA SER A 345 -20.20 1.62 -0.92
C SER A 345 -20.69 2.93 -1.53
N GLU A 346 -20.21 4.06 -1.01
CA GLU A 346 -20.62 5.39 -1.45
C GLU A 346 -19.77 6.01 -2.57
N SER A 347 -18.75 5.32 -3.08
CA SER A 347 -17.74 5.91 -3.99
C SER A 347 -18.25 6.24 -5.40
N LEU A 348 -19.40 5.69 -5.80
CA LEU A 348 -19.96 5.86 -7.14
C LEU A 348 -21.43 6.31 -7.04
N SER A 349 -21.61 7.63 -7.14
CA SER A 349 -22.90 8.30 -6.97
C SER A 349 -23.19 9.28 -8.11
N GLU A 350 -24.46 9.37 -8.49
CA GLU A 350 -25.00 10.38 -9.41
C GLU A 350 -25.07 11.76 -8.74
N ARG A 351 -25.36 12.82 -9.53
CA ARG A 351 -25.42 14.21 -9.04
C ARG A 351 -26.52 14.45 -8.00
N ASP A 352 -27.60 13.67 -8.04
CA ASP A 352 -28.68 13.76 -7.05
C ASP A 352 -28.36 13.00 -5.74
N GLY A 353 -27.16 12.41 -5.64
CA GLY A 353 -26.72 11.62 -4.50
C GLY A 353 -27.23 10.18 -4.51
N SER A 354 -28.02 9.78 -5.51
CA SER A 354 -28.39 8.38 -5.70
C SER A 354 -27.19 7.56 -6.16
N TRP A 355 -27.23 6.26 -5.89
CA TRP A 355 -26.17 5.36 -6.33
C TRP A 355 -26.27 5.09 -7.83
N SER A 356 -25.14 5.11 -8.52
CA SER A 356 -25.11 4.71 -9.94
C SER A 356 -25.54 3.25 -10.10
N GLU A 357 -26.31 2.98 -11.15
CA GLU A 357 -26.77 1.63 -11.50
C GLU A 357 -25.60 0.77 -11.98
N LEU A 358 -25.54 -0.50 -11.52
CA LEU A 358 -24.57 -1.51 -11.94
C LEU A 358 -25.14 -2.38 -13.08
N PRO A 359 -24.32 -2.95 -13.98
CA PRO A 359 -22.86 -2.92 -13.97
C PRO A 359 -22.25 -1.55 -14.26
N ALA A 360 -20.99 -1.35 -13.90
CA ALA A 360 -20.28 -0.11 -14.19
C ALA A 360 -18.88 -0.36 -14.76
N ALA A 361 -18.51 0.40 -15.79
CA ALA A 361 -17.18 0.45 -16.37
C ALA A 361 -16.40 1.64 -15.79
N LEU A 362 -15.41 1.40 -14.94
CA LEU A 362 -14.64 2.46 -14.28
C LEU A 362 -13.53 3.00 -15.18
N VAL A 363 -13.28 4.31 -15.09
CA VAL A 363 -12.33 5.04 -15.94
C VAL A 363 -10.89 4.52 -15.81
N GLU A 364 -10.43 4.25 -14.59
CA GLU A 364 -9.07 3.76 -14.34
C GLU A 364 -8.88 2.32 -14.83
N VAL A 365 -9.93 1.49 -14.76
CA VAL A 365 -9.88 0.08 -15.17
C VAL A 365 -9.62 -0.01 -16.66
N GLN A 366 -10.30 0.81 -17.47
CA GLN A 366 -10.09 0.83 -18.91
C GLN A 366 -8.67 1.29 -19.25
N ALA A 367 -8.17 2.28 -18.51
CA ALA A 367 -6.80 2.73 -18.63
C ALA A 367 -5.79 1.60 -18.30
N TYR A 368 -6.06 0.79 -17.28
CA TYR A 368 -5.21 -0.36 -16.93
C TYR A 368 -5.24 -1.45 -18.00
N VAL A 369 -6.39 -1.74 -18.60
CA VAL A 369 -6.52 -2.69 -19.72
C VAL A 369 -5.69 -2.22 -20.90
N PHE A 370 -5.79 -0.93 -21.26
CA PHE A 370 -4.98 -0.33 -22.32
C PHE A 370 -3.48 -0.50 -22.06
N ALA A 371 -3.01 -0.12 -20.86
CA ALA A 371 -1.60 -0.24 -20.50
C ALA A 371 -1.11 -1.69 -20.43
N ALA A 372 -1.96 -2.62 -19.97
CA ALA A 372 -1.65 -4.05 -19.98
C ALA A 372 -1.48 -4.59 -21.42
N LYS A 373 -2.39 -4.23 -22.34
CA LYS A 373 -2.30 -4.62 -23.77
C LYS A 373 -1.04 -4.05 -24.41
N ARG A 374 -0.74 -2.76 -24.19
CA ARG A 374 0.49 -2.12 -24.70
C ARG A 374 1.75 -2.76 -24.12
N GLY A 375 1.78 -2.97 -22.80
CA GLY A 375 2.92 -3.56 -22.10
C GLY A 375 3.23 -4.98 -22.59
N LEU A 376 2.22 -5.84 -22.70
CA LEU A 376 2.38 -7.20 -23.21
C LEU A 376 2.74 -7.21 -24.70
N ALA A 377 2.19 -6.29 -25.51
CA ALA A 377 2.60 -6.17 -26.91
C ALA A 377 4.09 -5.89 -27.07
N ASP A 378 4.65 -5.01 -26.24
CA ASP A 378 6.09 -4.72 -26.26
C ASP A 378 6.91 -5.97 -25.90
N LEU A 379 6.48 -6.73 -24.90
CA LEU A 379 7.16 -7.96 -24.49
C LEU A 379 7.08 -9.04 -25.58
N TYR A 380 5.93 -9.24 -26.24
CA TYR A 380 5.82 -10.16 -27.38
C TYR A 380 6.72 -9.74 -28.54
N ALA A 381 6.77 -8.44 -28.87
CA ALA A 381 7.64 -7.94 -29.93
C ALA A 381 9.12 -8.20 -29.61
N LEU A 382 9.53 -8.06 -28.36
CA LEU A 382 10.89 -8.35 -27.88
C LEU A 382 11.23 -9.84 -27.87
N ASP A 383 10.22 -10.71 -27.78
CA ASP A 383 10.37 -12.16 -27.88
C ASP A 383 10.20 -12.67 -29.33
N GLY A 384 9.97 -11.77 -30.29
CA GLY A 384 9.83 -12.07 -31.72
C GLY A 384 8.41 -12.43 -32.17
N ASP A 385 7.42 -12.45 -31.27
CA ASP A 385 6.01 -12.67 -31.63
C ASP A 385 5.33 -11.35 -32.07
N HIS A 386 5.75 -10.87 -33.23
CA HIS A 386 5.21 -9.64 -33.81
C HIS A 386 3.72 -9.74 -34.13
N LYS A 387 3.19 -10.94 -34.39
CA LYS A 387 1.77 -11.14 -34.70
C LYS A 387 0.89 -10.83 -33.49
N ARG A 388 1.22 -11.37 -32.32
CA ARG A 388 0.47 -11.08 -31.09
C ARG A 388 0.70 -9.65 -30.62
N ALA A 389 1.91 -9.13 -30.81
CA ALA A 389 2.21 -7.73 -30.52
C ALA A 389 1.31 -6.77 -31.31
N GLU A 390 1.22 -6.93 -32.64
CA GLU A 390 0.39 -6.07 -33.48
C GLU A 390 -1.10 -6.23 -33.19
N ARG A 391 -1.56 -7.44 -32.86
CA ARG A 391 -2.94 -7.67 -32.42
C ARG A 391 -3.27 -6.87 -31.17
N LEU A 392 -2.47 -6.99 -30.10
CA LEU A 392 -2.70 -6.26 -28.85
C LEU A 392 -2.57 -4.74 -29.03
N ARG A 393 -1.67 -4.28 -29.92
CA ARG A 393 -1.57 -2.85 -30.28
C ARG A 393 -2.83 -2.35 -30.99
N ALA A 394 -3.41 -3.15 -31.88
CA ALA A 394 -4.65 -2.79 -32.57
C ALA A 394 -5.84 -2.73 -31.59
N GLU A 395 -5.98 -3.74 -30.73
CA GLU A 395 -7.01 -3.76 -29.69
C GLU A 395 -6.87 -2.59 -28.70
N ALA A 396 -5.64 -2.24 -28.31
CA ALA A 396 -5.39 -1.08 -27.45
C ALA A 396 -5.79 0.24 -28.12
N ARG A 397 -5.51 0.40 -29.43
CA ARG A 397 -5.94 1.58 -30.20
C ARG A 397 -7.46 1.67 -30.29
N GLU A 398 -8.14 0.56 -30.59
CA GLU A 398 -9.61 0.52 -30.63
C GLU A 398 -10.23 0.89 -29.27
N LEU A 399 -9.68 0.35 -28.18
CA LEU A 399 -10.09 0.70 -26.82
C LEU A 399 -9.89 2.20 -26.54
N GLN A 400 -8.74 2.76 -26.92
CA GLN A 400 -8.45 4.18 -26.75
C GLN A 400 -9.45 5.06 -27.52
N GLU A 401 -9.73 4.73 -28.78
CA GLU A 401 -10.69 5.48 -29.61
C GLU A 401 -12.11 5.48 -29.02
N LYS A 402 -12.59 4.31 -28.56
CA LYS A 402 -13.89 4.20 -27.87
C LYS A 402 -13.89 4.96 -26.55
N PHE A 403 -12.87 4.76 -25.72
CA PHE A 403 -12.71 5.41 -24.43
C PHE A 403 -12.73 6.94 -24.56
N GLU A 404 -11.96 7.46 -25.52
CA GLU A 404 -11.91 8.89 -25.81
C GLU A 404 -13.30 9.41 -26.22
N ARG A 405 -14.08 8.66 -27.00
CA ARG A 405 -15.43 9.07 -27.37
C ARG A 405 -16.40 9.04 -26.17
N ASP A 406 -16.37 7.97 -25.38
CA ASP A 406 -17.46 7.65 -24.45
C ASP A 406 -17.24 8.22 -23.04
N PHE A 407 -15.99 8.38 -22.58
CA PHE A 407 -15.69 8.86 -21.22
C PHE A 407 -15.46 10.36 -21.13
N TRP A 408 -15.14 11.05 -22.22
CA TRP A 408 -14.79 12.47 -22.15
C TRP A 408 -16.01 13.37 -21.90
N MET A 409 -15.93 14.20 -20.87
CA MET A 409 -16.93 15.21 -20.52
C MET A 409 -16.40 16.57 -20.95
N ALA A 410 -16.83 17.04 -22.14
CA ALA A 410 -16.35 18.29 -22.71
C ALA A 410 -16.58 19.51 -21.79
N ASP A 411 -17.73 19.57 -21.12
CA ASP A 411 -18.09 20.68 -20.22
C ASP A 411 -17.24 20.71 -18.94
N GLU A 412 -16.73 19.56 -18.49
CA GLU A 412 -15.93 19.43 -17.28
C GLU A 412 -14.42 19.41 -17.57
N ASN A 413 -14.01 19.28 -18.84
CA ASN A 413 -12.62 19.05 -19.25
C ASN A 413 -11.95 17.88 -18.50
N ALA A 414 -12.70 16.80 -18.30
CA ALA A 414 -12.27 15.61 -17.59
C ALA A 414 -12.93 14.35 -18.17
N TYR A 415 -12.40 13.19 -17.80
CA TYR A 415 -13.08 11.92 -18.04
C TYR A 415 -14.08 11.64 -16.92
N ALA A 416 -15.26 11.13 -17.28
CA ALA A 416 -16.27 10.64 -16.35
C ALA A 416 -15.67 9.57 -15.45
N GLN A 417 -16.14 9.46 -14.20
CA GLN A 417 -15.63 8.45 -13.27
C GLN A 417 -15.94 7.03 -13.77
N ALA A 418 -17.09 6.84 -14.42
CA ALA A 418 -17.53 5.57 -14.95
C ALA A 418 -18.56 5.75 -16.08
N LEU A 419 -18.83 4.66 -16.80
CA LEU A 419 -20.12 4.43 -17.47
C LEU A 419 -20.98 3.53 -16.57
N ASN A 420 -22.25 3.88 -16.36
CA ASN A 420 -23.19 3.06 -15.58
C ASN A 420 -23.87 1.98 -16.44
N ALA A 421 -24.80 1.23 -15.85
CA ALA A 421 -25.51 0.12 -16.49
C ALA A 421 -26.18 0.45 -17.83
N LYS A 422 -26.52 1.73 -18.05
CA LYS A 422 -27.16 2.24 -19.26
C LYS A 422 -26.15 2.88 -20.23
N LYS A 423 -24.86 2.61 -20.01
CA LYS A 423 -23.71 3.17 -20.74
C LYS A 423 -23.69 4.70 -20.77
N ARG A 424 -24.21 5.32 -19.70
CA ARG A 424 -24.17 6.78 -19.52
C ARG A 424 -23.03 7.14 -18.59
N GLN A 425 -22.37 8.26 -18.90
CA GLN A 425 -21.34 8.86 -18.07
C GLN A 425 -21.90 9.16 -16.67
N VAL A 426 -21.18 8.72 -15.64
CA VAL A 426 -21.33 9.19 -14.26
C VAL A 426 -20.50 10.47 -14.13
N PRO A 427 -21.13 11.66 -14.09
CA PRO A 427 -20.45 12.91 -14.43
C PRO A 427 -19.73 13.55 -13.22
N ALA A 428 -18.97 12.73 -12.50
CA ALA A 428 -18.17 13.10 -11.34
C ALA A 428 -16.72 13.38 -11.75
N VAL A 429 -16.23 14.59 -11.46
CA VAL A 429 -14.80 14.89 -11.60
C VAL A 429 -14.07 14.33 -10.40
N THR A 430 -13.19 13.38 -10.66
CA THR A 430 -12.47 12.62 -9.64
C THR A 430 -10.99 12.49 -9.96
N SER A 431 -10.20 12.13 -8.95
CA SER A 431 -8.79 11.79 -9.14
C SER A 431 -8.58 10.54 -10.00
N ASN A 432 -9.57 9.65 -10.17
CA ASN A 432 -9.48 8.46 -11.02
C ASN A 432 -9.08 8.81 -12.46
N ALA A 433 -9.56 9.96 -12.97
CA ALA A 433 -9.21 10.41 -14.31
C ALA A 433 -7.70 10.60 -14.49
N ALA A 434 -6.93 10.88 -13.43
CA ALA A 434 -5.48 11.00 -13.50
C ALA A 434 -4.77 9.68 -13.85
N HIS A 435 -5.41 8.53 -13.58
CA HIS A 435 -4.89 7.22 -13.96
C HIS A 435 -4.86 7.03 -15.48
N THR A 436 -5.65 7.81 -16.23
CA THR A 436 -5.61 7.82 -17.70
C THR A 436 -4.30 8.41 -18.23
N LEU A 437 -3.73 9.39 -17.51
CA LEU A 437 -2.40 9.94 -17.77
C LEU A 437 -1.32 8.94 -17.38
N TRP A 438 -1.46 8.33 -16.20
CA TRP A 438 -0.48 7.34 -15.72
C TRP A 438 -0.34 6.15 -16.67
N ALA A 439 -1.48 5.58 -17.08
CA ALA A 439 -1.54 4.43 -17.98
C ALA A 439 -1.34 4.81 -19.46
N GLY A 440 -1.41 6.09 -19.82
CA GLY A 440 -1.13 6.60 -21.16
C GLY A 440 -2.28 6.47 -22.18
N ILE A 441 -3.51 6.22 -21.73
CA ILE A 441 -4.68 6.11 -22.63
C ILE A 441 -5.19 7.50 -23.07
N ALA A 442 -4.96 8.56 -22.29
CA ALA A 442 -5.43 9.89 -22.64
C ALA A 442 -4.72 10.43 -23.90
N SER A 443 -5.46 11.03 -24.84
CA SER A 443 -4.84 11.76 -25.95
C SER A 443 -4.04 12.98 -25.45
N PRO A 444 -2.95 13.39 -26.15
CA PRO A 444 -2.13 14.53 -25.71
C PRO A 444 -2.92 15.85 -25.50
N ASP A 445 -3.89 16.12 -26.38
CA ASP A 445 -4.71 17.33 -26.28
C ASP A 445 -5.59 17.32 -25.02
N ARG A 446 -6.20 16.17 -24.71
CA ARG A 446 -7.03 16.02 -23.51
C ARG A 446 -6.22 15.88 -22.25
N ALA A 447 -5.01 15.34 -22.33
CA ALA A 447 -4.09 15.35 -21.20
C ALA A 447 -3.83 16.78 -20.72
N THR A 448 -3.60 17.72 -21.65
CA THR A 448 -3.45 19.15 -21.32
C THR A 448 -4.66 19.71 -20.58
N ALA A 449 -5.87 19.43 -21.07
CA ALA A 449 -7.11 19.89 -20.45
C ALA A 449 -7.33 19.25 -19.06
N LEU A 450 -7.10 17.94 -18.95
CA LEU A 450 -7.26 17.19 -17.72
C LEU A 450 -6.27 17.63 -16.64
N VAL A 451 -5.00 17.85 -16.96
CA VAL A 451 -4.00 18.32 -15.98
C VAL A 451 -4.42 19.65 -15.38
N ARG A 452 -4.82 20.62 -16.21
CA ARG A 452 -5.35 21.91 -15.74
C ARG A 452 -6.59 21.73 -14.87
N ARG A 453 -7.47 20.79 -15.23
CA ARG A 453 -8.69 20.51 -14.48
C ARG A 453 -8.41 19.88 -13.12
N LEU A 454 -7.46 18.95 -13.02
CA LEU A 454 -7.04 18.30 -11.77
C LEU A 454 -6.34 19.29 -10.82
N MET A 455 -5.60 20.26 -11.37
CA MET A 455 -4.94 21.31 -10.59
C MET A 455 -5.88 22.46 -10.16
N SER A 456 -7.16 22.41 -10.55
CA SER A 456 -8.13 23.42 -10.13
C SER A 456 -8.38 23.38 -8.62
N PRO A 457 -8.70 24.52 -7.96
CA PRO A 457 -8.81 24.60 -6.49
C PRO A 457 -9.86 23.67 -5.86
N ASP A 458 -10.85 23.24 -6.64
CA ASP A 458 -11.87 22.30 -6.19
C ASP A 458 -11.37 20.85 -6.12
N MET A 459 -10.24 20.54 -6.78
CA MET A 459 -9.56 19.24 -6.78
C MET A 459 -8.25 19.28 -6.00
N TYR A 460 -7.32 20.18 -6.32
CA TYR A 460 -6.02 20.25 -5.66
C TYR A 460 -6.10 21.04 -4.34
N THR A 461 -5.71 20.38 -3.25
CA THR A 461 -5.80 20.93 -1.90
C THR A 461 -4.61 21.80 -1.49
N GLY A 462 -3.50 21.76 -2.22
CA GLY A 462 -2.18 22.22 -1.74
C GLY A 462 -1.40 21.17 -0.95
N TRP A 463 -2.00 20.00 -0.69
CA TRP A 463 -1.36 18.81 -0.11
C TRP A 463 -1.33 17.62 -1.08
N GLY A 464 -2.35 17.53 -1.95
CA GLY A 464 -2.58 16.47 -2.91
C GLY A 464 -3.96 16.63 -3.56
N LEU A 465 -4.35 15.69 -4.40
CA LEU A 465 -5.63 15.71 -5.11
C LEU A 465 -6.75 15.12 -4.24
N ARG A 466 -7.88 15.82 -4.17
CA ARG A 466 -9.11 15.25 -3.62
C ARG A 466 -9.56 14.08 -4.48
N THR A 467 -10.13 13.06 -3.84
CA THR A 467 -10.75 11.97 -4.57
C THR A 467 -11.97 12.41 -5.37
N LEU A 468 -12.68 13.44 -4.92
CA LEU A 468 -13.88 13.97 -5.56
C LEU A 468 -13.85 15.50 -5.52
N SER A 469 -14.25 16.14 -6.62
CA SER A 469 -14.36 17.60 -6.70
C SER A 469 -15.23 18.14 -5.56
N SER A 470 -14.75 19.18 -4.89
CA SER A 470 -15.53 19.90 -3.86
C SER A 470 -16.77 20.61 -4.39
N ARG A 471 -16.98 20.63 -5.71
CA ARG A 471 -18.20 21.11 -6.36
C ARG A 471 -19.24 20.01 -6.56
N TYR A 472 -18.88 18.75 -6.37
CA TYR A 472 -19.80 17.63 -6.56
C TYR A 472 -20.71 17.45 -5.32
N PRO A 473 -22.01 17.16 -5.47
CA PRO A 473 -22.95 17.18 -4.35
C PRO A 473 -22.66 16.20 -3.20
N THR A 474 -22.07 15.04 -3.48
CA THR A 474 -21.69 14.04 -2.47
C THR A 474 -20.30 14.27 -1.87
N TYR A 475 -19.65 15.38 -2.20
CA TYR A 475 -18.35 15.72 -1.63
C TYR A 475 -18.42 15.89 -0.11
N ASN A 476 -17.49 15.23 0.56
CA ASN A 476 -17.20 15.42 1.97
C ASN A 476 -15.68 15.27 2.19
N PRO A 477 -14.98 16.32 2.68
CA PRO A 477 -13.52 16.26 2.91
C PRO A 477 -13.12 15.21 3.95
N MET A 478 -14.07 14.72 4.76
CA MET A 478 -13.88 13.70 5.78
C MET A 478 -14.40 12.32 5.36
N SER A 479 -14.89 12.16 4.12
CA SER A 479 -15.28 10.84 3.60
C SER A 479 -14.06 10.03 3.19
N TYR A 480 -14.16 8.71 3.32
CA TYR A 480 -13.11 7.77 2.93
C TYR A 480 -12.73 7.89 1.45
N HIS A 481 -13.70 7.93 0.53
CA HIS A 481 -13.46 8.05 -0.92
C HIS A 481 -14.16 9.23 -1.61
N ASN A 482 -14.97 10.04 -0.93
CA ASN A 482 -15.71 11.16 -1.55
C ASN A 482 -15.18 12.55 -1.16
N GLY A 483 -13.87 12.70 -0.96
CA GLY A 483 -13.27 14.02 -0.77
C GLY A 483 -11.97 14.06 0.01
N SER A 484 -11.52 12.93 0.57
CA SER A 484 -10.19 12.78 1.16
C SER A 484 -9.06 12.93 0.12
N VAL A 485 -7.82 12.94 0.59
CA VAL A 485 -6.61 12.88 -0.23
C VAL A 485 -5.87 11.58 0.09
N TRP A 486 -5.56 10.82 -0.95
CA TRP A 486 -4.83 9.57 -0.87
C TRP A 486 -3.40 9.74 -1.42
N PRO A 487 -2.35 9.50 -0.63
CA PRO A 487 -0.97 9.72 -1.09
C PRO A 487 -0.58 8.88 -2.31
N HIS A 488 -1.05 7.62 -2.39
CA HIS A 488 -0.73 6.73 -3.51
C HIS A 488 -1.32 7.26 -4.83
N ASP A 489 -2.58 7.68 -4.80
CA ASP A 489 -3.37 8.18 -5.93
C ASP A 489 -2.80 9.52 -6.44
N SER A 490 -2.49 10.43 -5.53
CA SER A 490 -1.83 11.71 -5.87
C SER A 490 -0.43 11.50 -6.47
N ALA A 491 0.34 10.51 -5.98
CA ALA A 491 1.65 10.20 -6.55
C ALA A 491 1.55 9.60 -7.96
N MET A 492 0.55 8.74 -8.21
CA MET A 492 0.27 8.22 -9.56
C MET A 492 -0.18 9.32 -10.52
N ALA A 493 -1.01 10.26 -10.06
CA ALA A 493 -1.40 11.43 -10.82
C ALA A 493 -0.19 12.29 -11.22
N ALA A 494 0.72 12.56 -10.28
CA ALA A 494 1.94 13.32 -10.54
C ALA A 494 2.85 12.60 -11.57
N GLN A 495 2.98 11.27 -11.46
CA GLN A 495 3.73 10.51 -12.46
C GLN A 495 3.07 10.57 -13.85
N GLY A 496 1.74 10.47 -13.91
CA GLY A 496 0.99 10.64 -15.16
C GLY A 496 1.21 12.02 -15.78
N MET A 497 1.15 13.10 -14.99
CA MET A 497 1.48 14.46 -15.44
C MET A 497 2.90 14.53 -16.02
N ALA A 498 3.90 14.01 -15.30
CA ALA A 498 5.29 14.03 -15.75
C ALA A 498 5.51 13.24 -17.05
N ARG A 499 4.82 12.10 -17.25
CA ARG A 499 4.90 11.29 -18.48
C ARG A 499 4.38 12.03 -19.72
N TYR A 500 3.54 13.05 -19.54
CA TYR A 500 3.06 13.93 -20.61
C TYR A 500 3.82 15.27 -20.67
N GLY A 501 4.90 15.43 -19.90
CA GLY A 501 5.73 16.64 -19.89
C GLY A 501 5.25 17.77 -18.97
N PHE A 502 4.21 17.54 -18.17
CA PHE A 502 3.68 18.50 -17.19
C PHE A 502 4.48 18.47 -15.88
N HIS A 503 5.78 18.79 -15.98
CA HIS A 503 6.70 18.68 -14.85
C HIS A 503 6.43 19.69 -13.74
N GLU A 504 5.88 20.87 -14.05
CA GLU A 504 5.57 21.89 -13.04
C GLU A 504 4.43 21.43 -12.14
N GLU A 505 3.33 20.94 -12.74
CA GLU A 505 2.17 20.41 -12.03
C GLU A 505 2.53 19.13 -11.25
N ALA A 506 3.31 18.23 -11.87
CA ALA A 506 3.83 17.04 -11.18
C ALA A 506 4.67 17.44 -9.95
N ASN A 507 5.56 18.43 -10.09
CA ASN A 507 6.38 18.94 -9.00
C ASN A 507 5.57 19.57 -7.88
N GLU A 508 4.47 20.26 -8.19
CA GLU A 508 3.57 20.85 -7.21
C GLU A 508 2.85 19.77 -6.39
N VAL A 509 2.35 18.73 -7.02
CA VAL A 509 1.72 17.59 -6.31
C VAL A 509 2.75 16.83 -5.47
N VAL A 510 3.93 16.51 -6.02
CA VAL A 510 5.01 15.84 -5.29
C VAL A 510 5.47 16.65 -4.08
N SER A 511 5.64 17.97 -4.25
CA SER A 511 6.04 18.87 -3.16
C SER A 511 4.98 18.92 -2.06
N GLY A 512 3.69 18.97 -2.43
CA GLY A 512 2.58 18.92 -1.48
C GLY A 512 2.57 17.64 -0.64
N LEU A 513 2.79 16.48 -1.28
CA LEU A 513 2.83 15.18 -0.59
C LEU A 513 4.04 15.06 0.34
N ILE A 514 5.23 15.47 -0.11
CA ILE A 514 6.45 15.43 0.72
C ILE A 514 6.30 16.36 1.92
N GLU A 515 5.73 17.55 1.72
CA GLU A 515 5.49 18.48 2.82
C GLU A 515 4.43 17.96 3.79
N ALA A 516 3.35 17.36 3.30
CA ALA A 516 2.36 16.68 4.14
C ALA A 516 3.05 15.62 5.01
N GLY A 517 3.89 14.77 4.41
CA GLY A 517 4.58 13.70 5.15
C GLY A 517 5.53 14.20 6.23
N ARG A 518 6.25 15.30 6.00
CA ARG A 518 7.08 15.94 7.03
C ARG A 518 6.28 16.49 8.21
N ARG A 519 5.00 16.83 8.01
CA ARG A 519 4.12 17.42 9.03
C ARG A 519 3.37 16.37 9.85
N PHE A 520 3.25 15.14 9.36
CA PHE A 520 2.67 14.04 10.14
C PHE A 520 3.68 13.51 11.18
N PRO A 521 3.21 13.04 12.35
CA PRO A 521 4.08 12.46 13.37
C PRO A 521 5.00 11.36 12.82
N ASN A 522 6.27 11.40 13.22
CA ASN A 522 7.31 10.45 12.79
C ASN A 522 7.58 10.42 11.27
N SER A 523 7.22 11.48 10.54
CA SER A 523 7.35 11.55 9.08
C SER A 523 6.60 10.43 8.35
N ARG A 524 5.46 9.99 8.90
CA ARG A 524 4.68 8.87 8.39
C ARG A 524 3.35 9.36 7.81
N LEU A 525 3.21 9.25 6.49
CA LEU A 525 1.95 9.54 5.83
C LEU A 525 0.93 8.42 6.12
N PRO A 526 -0.31 8.78 6.51
CA PRO A 526 -1.39 7.81 6.67
C PRO A 526 -1.85 7.28 5.31
N GLU A 527 -2.64 6.20 5.35
CA GLU A 527 -3.40 5.68 4.21
C GLU A 527 -4.12 6.77 3.41
N LEU A 528 -4.76 7.69 4.12
CA LEU A 528 -5.46 8.86 3.61
C LEU A 528 -5.51 9.95 4.69
N PHE A 529 -5.78 11.19 4.27
CA PHE A 529 -6.10 12.31 5.18
C PHE A 529 -7.25 13.15 4.61
N CYS A 530 -7.87 14.00 5.45
CA CYS A 530 -9.04 14.77 5.02
C CYS A 530 -8.67 15.80 3.94
N GLY A 531 -9.51 15.96 2.92
CA GLY A 531 -9.24 16.84 1.76
C GLY A 531 -9.62 18.30 1.97
N PHE A 532 -9.40 18.82 3.17
CA PHE A 532 -9.50 20.26 3.41
C PHE A 532 -8.42 21.00 2.61
N GLN A 533 -8.78 22.19 2.11
CA GLN A 533 -7.81 23.07 1.46
C GLN A 533 -6.71 23.42 2.48
N ARG A 534 -5.47 23.49 2.00
CA ARG A 534 -4.34 24.00 2.76
C ARG A 534 -4.59 25.43 3.21
N ASP A 535 -4.60 25.64 4.51
CA ASP A 535 -4.78 26.95 5.11
C ASP A 535 -3.46 27.49 5.65
N LEU A 536 -2.87 28.44 4.92
CA LEU A 536 -1.60 29.05 5.27
C LEU A 536 -1.71 29.97 6.51
N ARG A 537 -2.91 30.38 6.91
CA ARG A 537 -3.11 31.26 8.08
C ARG A 537 -2.77 30.57 9.40
N PHE A 538 -2.98 29.25 9.46
CA PHE A 538 -2.75 28.46 10.67
C PHE A 538 -1.47 27.64 10.63
N SER A 539 -0.68 27.72 9.54
CA SER A 539 0.49 26.87 9.29
C SER A 539 0.20 25.39 9.58
N SER A 540 -1.01 24.93 9.27
CA SER A 540 -1.54 23.66 9.74
C SER A 540 -0.90 22.46 9.03
N ARG A 541 -0.88 21.32 9.70
CA ARG A 541 -0.71 20.02 9.04
C ARG A 541 -2.02 19.58 8.38
N PRO A 542 -2.00 18.66 7.41
CA PRO A 542 -3.24 18.07 6.91
C PRO A 542 -4.06 17.46 8.06
N ALA A 543 -5.38 17.59 7.98
CA ALA A 543 -6.28 17.09 9.01
C ALA A 543 -6.35 15.55 8.98
N ASP A 544 -6.30 14.93 10.15
CA ASP A 544 -6.30 13.47 10.29
C ASP A 544 -7.62 12.85 9.84
N TYR A 545 -7.52 11.69 9.18
CA TYR A 545 -8.63 10.75 9.11
C TYR A 545 -8.45 9.71 10.22
N LEU A 546 -9.30 9.76 11.26
CA LEU A 546 -9.03 9.12 12.56
C LEU A 546 -8.84 7.59 12.53
N VAL A 547 -9.39 6.90 11.53
CA VAL A 547 -9.35 5.44 11.44
C VAL A 547 -8.42 4.91 10.33
N SER A 548 -7.60 5.77 9.73
CA SER A 548 -6.64 5.40 8.67
C SER A 548 -5.60 4.38 9.16
N CYS A 549 -5.13 3.51 8.26
CA CYS A 549 -3.96 2.70 8.55
C CYS A 549 -2.66 3.54 8.59
N ILE A 550 -1.85 3.34 9.62
CA ILE A 550 -0.60 4.08 9.87
C ILE A 550 0.43 3.12 10.50
N PRO A 551 1.28 2.44 9.70
CA PRO A 551 1.52 2.64 8.27
C PRO A 551 0.57 1.87 7.34
N GLN A 552 0.56 2.31 6.08
CA GLN A 552 -0.08 1.66 4.94
C GLN A 552 0.93 1.55 3.78
N ALA A 553 0.98 0.41 3.09
CA ALA A 553 2.03 0.08 2.14
C ALA A 553 2.04 0.97 0.89
N TRP A 554 0.92 1.16 0.20
CA TRP A 554 0.87 2.05 -0.98
C TRP A 554 1.07 3.54 -0.64
N SER A 555 0.89 3.89 0.64
CA SER A 555 1.29 5.20 1.13
C SER A 555 2.79 5.19 1.29
N ALA A 556 3.37 4.32 2.11
CA ALA A 556 4.83 4.25 2.25
C ALA A 556 5.58 4.11 0.89
N GLY A 557 5.01 3.43 -0.11
CA GLY A 557 5.53 3.33 -1.47
C GLY A 557 5.54 4.65 -2.26
N MET A 558 4.67 5.60 -1.95
CA MET A 558 4.50 6.85 -2.71
C MET A 558 5.79 7.66 -2.84
N ILE A 559 6.65 7.67 -1.81
CA ILE A 559 7.89 8.45 -1.85
C ILE A 559 8.85 7.92 -2.91
N PHE A 560 8.91 6.62 -3.10
CA PHE A 560 9.77 5.99 -4.11
C PHE A 560 9.23 6.24 -5.52
N LEU A 561 7.90 6.28 -5.68
CA LEU A 561 7.27 6.70 -6.93
C LEU A 561 7.52 8.19 -7.22
N ASN A 562 7.43 9.05 -6.21
CA ASN A 562 7.73 10.47 -6.35
C ASN A 562 9.19 10.69 -6.75
N LEU A 563 10.14 9.98 -6.13
CA LEU A 563 11.56 10.04 -6.54
C LEU A 563 11.77 9.55 -7.98
N ARG A 564 11.09 8.46 -8.39
CA ARG A 564 11.06 8.01 -9.79
C ARG A 564 10.50 9.08 -10.74
N THR A 565 9.44 9.76 -10.31
CA THR A 565 8.77 10.83 -11.08
C THR A 565 9.67 12.03 -11.27
N LEU A 566 10.31 12.53 -10.20
CA LEU A 566 11.24 13.66 -10.24
C LEU A 566 12.46 13.39 -11.12
N LEU A 567 12.89 12.14 -11.19
CA LEU A 567 14.01 11.70 -12.01
C LEU A 567 13.60 11.35 -13.46
N GLY A 568 12.30 11.28 -13.74
CA GLY A 568 11.73 10.87 -15.03
C GLY A 568 12.24 9.50 -15.50
N MET A 569 12.37 8.54 -14.58
CA MET A 569 13.00 7.23 -14.89
C MET A 569 12.03 6.28 -15.59
N GLU A 570 12.40 5.86 -16.80
CA GLU A 570 11.68 4.85 -17.58
C GLU A 570 12.66 3.80 -18.16
N PRO A 571 12.43 2.50 -17.93
CA PRO A 571 13.30 1.46 -18.48
C PRO A 571 12.98 1.21 -19.96
N ASP A 572 13.99 1.35 -20.83
CA ASP A 572 13.91 0.86 -22.20
C ASP A 572 14.53 -0.55 -22.28
N LEU A 573 13.65 -1.56 -22.35
CA LEU A 573 14.07 -2.97 -22.40
C LEU A 573 14.76 -3.34 -23.72
N LEU A 574 14.47 -2.65 -24.83
CA LEU A 574 15.07 -2.93 -26.13
C LEU A 574 16.55 -2.57 -26.14
N THR A 575 16.88 -1.36 -25.65
CA THR A 575 18.27 -0.89 -25.57
C THR A 575 18.96 -1.24 -24.25
N GLN A 576 18.20 -1.74 -23.26
CA GLN A 576 18.62 -1.95 -21.87
C GLN A 576 19.25 -0.70 -21.26
N ARG A 577 18.63 0.45 -21.53
CA ARG A 577 19.03 1.76 -21.02
C ARG A 577 17.93 2.36 -20.19
N LEU A 578 18.32 3.09 -19.15
CA LEU A 578 17.40 3.87 -18.34
C LEU A 578 17.23 5.22 -19.01
N LEU A 579 16.04 5.47 -19.55
CA LEU A 579 15.63 6.79 -20.02
C LEU A 579 15.36 7.66 -18.80
N MET A 580 15.83 8.90 -18.86
CA MET A 580 15.68 9.86 -17.76
C MET A 580 15.28 11.24 -18.28
N ASP A 581 14.21 11.79 -17.72
CA ASP A 581 13.80 13.19 -17.90
C ASP A 581 13.67 13.92 -16.56
N PRO A 582 14.80 14.24 -15.91
CA PRO A 582 14.78 14.81 -14.57
C PRO A 582 14.24 16.25 -14.58
N ALA A 583 13.33 16.52 -13.64
CA ALA A 583 12.76 17.83 -13.38
C ALA A 583 12.58 18.05 -11.86
N LEU A 584 13.67 18.40 -11.18
CA LEU A 584 13.70 18.61 -9.74
C LEU A 584 13.02 19.93 -9.32
N PRO A 585 12.21 19.94 -8.25
CA PRO A 585 11.57 21.14 -7.76
C PRO A 585 12.59 22.12 -7.17
N PRO A 586 12.23 23.42 -7.00
CA PRO A 586 13.19 24.43 -6.61
C PRO A 586 13.94 24.21 -5.29
N TRP A 587 13.28 23.53 -4.34
CA TRP A 587 13.83 23.21 -3.02
C TRP A 587 14.75 21.97 -3.01
N LEU A 588 14.86 21.24 -4.13
CA LEU A 588 15.64 20.01 -4.24
C LEU A 588 16.78 20.18 -5.25
N GLU A 589 17.99 20.42 -4.75
CA GLU A 589 19.16 20.68 -5.58
C GLU A 589 19.78 19.41 -6.16
N ARG A 590 19.59 18.27 -5.48
CA ARG A 590 20.30 17.03 -5.80
C ARG A 590 19.53 15.79 -5.37
N ILE A 591 19.62 14.74 -6.18
CA ILE A 591 19.32 13.36 -5.80
C ILE A 591 20.50 12.47 -6.20
N ASP A 592 21.04 11.73 -5.25
CA ASP A 592 22.00 10.65 -5.41
C ASP A 592 21.23 9.33 -5.38
N VAL A 593 21.44 8.50 -6.41
CA VAL A 593 20.88 7.16 -6.51
C VAL A 593 22.03 6.16 -6.51
N ARG A 594 22.04 5.24 -5.56
CA ARG A 594 23.04 4.17 -5.47
C ARG A 594 22.40 2.81 -5.50
N ASP A 595 23.07 1.89 -6.18
CA ASP A 595 22.68 0.49 -6.29
C ASP A 595 21.26 0.30 -6.85
N LEU A 596 20.85 1.19 -7.78
CA LEU A 596 19.59 1.06 -8.50
C LEU A 596 19.58 -0.25 -9.26
N ARG A 597 18.64 -1.13 -8.91
CA ARG A 597 18.50 -2.44 -9.56
C ARG A 597 17.62 -2.32 -10.80
N VAL A 598 18.24 -2.24 -11.97
CA VAL A 598 17.57 -2.16 -13.28
C VAL A 598 18.34 -3.02 -14.30
N PHE A 599 17.62 -3.77 -15.12
CA PHE A 599 18.20 -4.73 -16.09
C PHE A 599 19.18 -5.75 -15.47
N GLY A 600 18.94 -6.20 -14.24
CA GLY A 600 19.75 -7.22 -13.56
C GLY A 600 21.06 -6.75 -12.93
N GLU A 601 21.51 -5.52 -13.18
CA GLU A 601 22.82 -5.01 -12.73
C GLU A 601 22.66 -3.69 -11.96
N PRO A 602 23.39 -3.47 -10.86
CA PRO A 602 23.31 -2.23 -10.09
C PRO A 602 23.77 -1.03 -10.92
N LEU A 603 23.12 0.11 -10.71
CA LEU A 603 23.40 1.37 -11.38
C LEU A 603 23.44 2.51 -10.36
N SER A 604 24.48 3.34 -10.42
CA SER A 604 24.62 4.51 -9.54
C SER A 604 24.86 5.78 -10.35
N PHE A 605 24.14 6.84 -10.01
CA PHE A 605 24.24 8.14 -10.63
C PHE A 605 23.76 9.24 -9.69
N ARG A 606 23.99 10.48 -10.09
CA ARG A 606 23.55 11.68 -9.39
C ARG A 606 22.85 12.62 -10.37
N VAL A 607 21.73 13.19 -9.97
CA VAL A 607 21.08 14.30 -10.65
C VAL A 607 21.31 15.58 -9.84
N ARG A 608 21.71 16.65 -10.52
CA ARG A 608 21.87 17.99 -9.92
C ARG A 608 21.06 19.02 -10.69
N ARG A 609 20.29 19.82 -9.97
CA ARG A 609 19.58 20.97 -10.51
C ARG A 609 20.57 22.02 -11.01
N ARG A 610 20.31 22.62 -12.17
CA ARG A 610 21.09 23.74 -12.74
C ARG A 610 20.16 24.72 -13.45
N ALA A 611 20.60 25.97 -13.60
CA ALA A 611 19.83 27.02 -14.28
C ALA A 611 19.44 26.69 -15.74
N GLY A 612 20.20 25.83 -16.43
CA GLY A 612 19.91 25.37 -17.80
C GLY A 612 19.25 23.99 -17.90
N GLY A 613 18.61 23.53 -16.82
CA GLY A 613 18.01 22.20 -16.70
C GLY A 613 18.91 21.20 -15.97
N ASP A 614 18.29 20.12 -15.49
CA ASP A 614 18.95 19.17 -14.61
C ASP A 614 20.03 18.36 -15.30
N LYS A 615 21.15 18.14 -14.58
CA LYS A 615 22.32 17.44 -15.08
C LYS A 615 22.47 16.08 -14.39
N ILE A 616 22.52 15.04 -15.20
CA ILE A 616 22.87 13.68 -14.77
C ILE A 616 24.39 13.52 -14.77
N VAL A 617 24.94 12.96 -13.69
CA VAL A 617 26.37 12.72 -13.48
C VAL A 617 26.57 11.27 -13.05
N GLY A 618 27.43 10.53 -13.77
CA GLY A 618 27.63 9.09 -13.57
C GLY A 618 26.99 8.25 -14.68
N ALA A 619 26.93 6.93 -14.49
CA ALA A 619 26.18 5.99 -15.36
C ALA A 619 26.48 6.03 -16.89
N ARG A 620 27.76 6.21 -17.28
CA ARG A 620 28.16 6.33 -18.71
C ARG A 620 27.64 5.16 -19.55
N GLY A 621 26.81 5.46 -20.55
CA GLY A 621 26.32 4.50 -21.54
C GLY A 621 25.07 3.69 -21.14
N ARG A 622 24.69 3.68 -19.86
CA ARG A 622 23.49 2.97 -19.36
C ARG A 622 22.31 3.90 -19.07
N VAL A 623 22.56 5.20 -18.97
CA VAL A 623 21.52 6.24 -18.84
C VAL A 623 21.50 7.10 -20.10
N VAL A 624 20.30 7.38 -20.60
CA VAL A 624 20.05 8.27 -21.74
C VAL A 624 19.05 9.32 -21.32
N ARG A 625 19.33 10.59 -21.63
CA ARG A 625 18.33 11.63 -21.44
C ARG A 625 17.20 11.39 -22.44
N ALA A 626 15.96 11.34 -21.96
CA ALA A 626 14.84 11.30 -22.88
C ALA A 626 14.92 12.54 -23.79
N GLY A 627 14.95 12.33 -25.11
CA GLY A 627 14.59 13.41 -26.02
C GLY A 627 13.10 13.69 -25.83
N VAL A 628 12.62 14.88 -26.22
CA VAL A 628 11.19 15.16 -26.31
C VAL A 628 10.58 14.21 -27.35
N ALA A 629 10.26 13.00 -26.93
CA ALA A 629 9.52 12.02 -27.71
C ALA A 629 8.08 12.16 -27.25
N SER A 630 7.22 12.63 -28.15
CA SER A 630 5.77 12.59 -27.93
C SER A 630 5.36 11.18 -27.50
N PRO A 631 4.44 11.04 -26.53
CA PRO A 631 3.88 9.73 -26.21
C PRO A 631 3.26 9.12 -27.47
N ALA A 632 3.57 7.84 -27.72
CA ALA A 632 3.20 7.08 -28.92
C ALA A 632 2.05 6.12 -28.70
#